data_AF-A0A3M1DQA3-F1
#
_entry.id   AF-A0A3M1DQA3-F1
#
_cell.length_a   1.000
_cell.length_b   1.000
_cell.length_c   1.000
_cell.angle_alpha   90.00
_cell.angle_beta   90.00
_cell.angle_gamma   90.00
#
_symmetry.space_group_name_H-M   'P 1'
#
loop_
_entity.id
_entity.type
_entity.pdbx_description
1 polymer ?
#
loop_
_entity_poly.entity_id
_entity_poly.type
_entity_poly.pdbx_seq_one_letter_code
_entity_poly.pdbx_strand_id
1 'polypeptide(L)'
;MKTRKLLKKLQAFFSLKEHRQRKRRERLRRLLKKLRARERKLDRKLEREKRRRHRKLLLNELEVLREQEARARALLEAIDSPPPDG
;
A
#
# COMPACT_ATOMS: atom_id res chain seq x y z
N MET A 1 29.89 32.15 4.88
CA MET A 1 28.41 32.19 4.84
C MET A 1 27.75 31.30 3.74
N LYS A 2 28.49 30.45 3.01
CA LYS A 2 27.91 29.61 1.91
C LYS A 2 27.55 28.19 2.37
N THR A 3 28.34 27.59 3.25
CA THR A 3 28.17 26.23 3.81
C THR A 3 26.92 26.08 4.67
N ARG A 4 26.61 27.06 5.54
CA ARG A 4 25.36 27.06 6.35
C ARG A 4 24.08 27.11 5.50
N LYS A 5 24.10 27.78 4.34
CA LYS A 5 22.96 27.82 3.41
C LYS A 5 22.77 26.48 2.70
N LEU A 6 23.87 25.81 2.33
CA LEU A 6 23.83 24.48 1.72
C LEU A 6 23.28 23.42 2.69
N LEU A 7 23.72 23.45 3.95
CA LEU A 7 23.20 22.57 5.01
C LEU A 7 21.70 22.78 5.26
N LYS A 8 21.23 24.03 5.30
CA LYS A 8 19.78 24.31 5.42
C LYS A 8 18.98 23.78 4.23
N LYS A 9 19.52 23.88 3.01
CA LYS A 9 18.87 23.31 1.80
C LYS A 9 18.83 21.78 1.84
N LEU A 10 19.91 21.13 2.26
CA LEU A 10 19.98 19.69 2.47
C LEU A 10 18.97 19.23 3.53
N GLN A 11 18.92 19.91 4.67
CA GLN A 11 17.98 19.60 5.75
C GLN A 11 16.53 19.74 5.27
N ALA A 12 16.19 20.84 4.58
CA ALA A 12 14.87 21.03 3.99
C ALA A 12 14.53 19.94 2.94
N PHE A 13 15.50 19.51 2.15
CA PHE A 13 15.34 18.43 1.18
C PHE A 13 15.05 17.08 1.86
N PHE A 14 15.80 16.73 2.91
CA PHE A 14 15.57 15.51 3.68
C PHE A 14 14.19 15.54 4.37
N SER A 15 13.82 16.65 5.02
CA SER A 15 12.49 16.79 5.66
C SER A 15 11.33 16.69 4.64
N LEU A 16 11.51 17.24 3.43
CA LEU A 16 10.52 17.11 2.36
C LEU A 16 10.39 15.64 1.90
N LYS A 17 11.51 14.92 1.79
CA LYS A 17 11.54 13.49 1.43
C LYS A 17 10.85 12.63 2.49
N GLU A 18 11.13 12.86 3.77
CA GLU A 18 10.47 12.19 4.90
C GLU A 18 8.96 12.45 4.91
N HIS A 19 8.53 13.70 4.71
CA HIS A 19 7.11 14.04 4.66
C HIS A 19 6.39 13.34 3.50
N ARG A 20 7.03 13.30 2.32
CA ARG A 20 6.49 12.59 1.14
C ARG A 20 6.40 11.08 1.40
N GLN A 21 7.41 10.48 2.02
CA GLN A 21 7.40 9.06 2.40
C GLN A 21 6.28 8.77 3.42
N ARG A 22 6.12 9.61 4.45
CA ARG A 22 5.04 9.48 5.44
C ARG A 22 3.65 9.53 4.78
N LYS A 23 3.41 10.49 3.88
CA LYS A 23 2.16 10.57 3.11
C LYS A 23 1.94 9.33 2.23
N ARG A 24 2.99 8.82 1.58
CA ARG A 24 2.92 7.61 0.74
C ARG A 24 2.58 6.37 1.58
N ARG A 25 3.23 6.20 2.73
CA ARG A 25 2.96 5.13 3.71
C ARG A 25 1.51 5.17 4.17
N GLU A 26 1.01 6.35 4.53
CA GLU A 26 -0.38 6.52 4.98
C GLU A 26 -1.39 6.17 3.87
N ARG A 27 -1.16 6.61 2.63
CA ARG A 27 -2.01 6.26 1.48
C ARG A 27 -2.05 4.76 1.25
N LEU A 28 -0.90 4.08 1.30
CA LEU A 28 -0.82 2.63 1.15
C LEU A 28 -1.55 1.88 2.28
N ARG A 29 -1.38 2.32 3.54
CA ARG A 29 -2.14 1.75 4.67
C ARG A 29 -3.65 1.91 4.50
N ARG A 30 -4.11 3.07 4.04
CA ARG A 30 -5.54 3.31 3.74
C ARG A 30 -6.03 2.42 2.60
N LEU A 31 -5.23 2.23 1.54
CA LEU A 31 -5.56 1.33 0.43
C LEU A 31 -5.67 -0.13 0.90
N LEU A 32 -4.68 -0.62 1.66
CA LEU A 32 -4.70 -1.96 2.25
C LEU A 32 -5.94 -2.20 3.12
N LYS A 33 -6.31 -1.21 3.95
CA LYS A 33 -7.54 -1.29 4.76
C LYS A 33 -8.79 -1.45 3.89
N LYS A 34 -8.87 -0.72 2.76
CA LYS A 34 -9.99 -0.85 1.81
C LYS A 34 -10.01 -2.20 1.11
N LEU A 35 -8.85 -2.70 0.67
CA LEU A 35 -8.72 -4.01 0.03
C LEU A 35 -9.19 -5.13 0.96
N ARG A 36 -8.69 -5.17 2.19
CA ARG A 36 -9.12 -6.15 3.22
C ARG A 36 -10.62 -6.08 3.53
N ALA A 37 -11.18 -4.87 3.58
CA ALA A 37 -12.62 -4.71 3.79
C ALA A 37 -13.45 -5.24 2.62
N ARG A 38 -12.94 -5.11 1.38
CA ARG A 38 -13.58 -5.63 0.17
C ARG A 38 -13.45 -7.15 0.08
N GLU A 39 -12.29 -7.70 0.40
CA GLU A 39 -12.05 -9.15 0.49
C GLU A 39 -13.06 -9.79 1.46
N ARG A 40 -13.16 -9.31 2.70
CA ARG A 40 -14.14 -9.79 3.68
C ARG A 40 -15.59 -9.72 3.21
N LYS A 41 -15.94 -8.69 2.42
CA LYS A 41 -17.29 -8.56 1.85
C LYS A 41 -17.53 -9.59 0.75
N LEU A 42 -16.53 -9.87 -0.08
CA LEU A 42 -16.62 -10.87 -1.14
C LEU A 42 -16.63 -12.28 -0.56
N ASP A 43 -15.84 -12.59 0.46
CA ASP A 43 -15.89 -13.87 1.16
C ASP A 43 -17.28 -14.15 1.72
N ARG A 44 -17.88 -13.17 2.43
CA ARG A 44 -19.25 -13.28 2.94
C ARG A 44 -20.30 -13.44 1.84
N LYS A 45 -20.09 -12.82 0.67
CA LYS A 45 -20.97 -13.02 -0.50
C LYS A 45 -20.79 -14.42 -1.07
N LEU A 46 -19.55 -14.90 -1.15
CA LEU A 46 -19.20 -16.22 -1.66
C LEU A 46 -19.81 -17.34 -0.83
N GLU A 47 -19.79 -17.22 0.50
CA GLU A 47 -20.42 -18.17 1.43
C GLU A 47 -21.93 -18.32 1.19
N ARG A 48 -22.59 -17.23 0.79
CA ARG A 48 -24.05 -17.18 0.57
C ARG A 48 -24.44 -17.51 -0.88
N GLU A 49 -23.50 -17.46 -1.82
CA GLU A 49 -23.76 -17.62 -3.24
C GLU A 49 -23.84 -19.10 -3.63
N LYS A 50 -25.05 -19.54 -3.97
CA LYS A 50 -25.33 -20.92 -4.38
C LYS A 50 -25.10 -21.14 -5.88
N ARG A 51 -25.11 -20.08 -6.69
CA ARG A 51 -24.95 -20.19 -8.14
C ARG A 51 -23.48 -20.38 -8.51
N ARG A 52 -23.15 -21.54 -9.09
CA ARG A 52 -21.78 -21.91 -9.50
C ARG A 52 -21.09 -20.85 -10.37
N ARG A 53 -21.81 -20.24 -11.33
CA ARG A 53 -21.26 -19.18 -12.20
C ARG A 53 -20.87 -17.93 -11.40
N HIS A 54 -21.74 -17.45 -10.52
CA HIS A 54 -21.44 -16.29 -9.68
C HIS A 54 -20.34 -16.59 -8.66
N ARG A 55 -20.33 -17.80 -8.10
CA ARG A 55 -19.27 -18.26 -7.20
C ARG A 55 -17.90 -18.22 -7.88
N LYS A 56 -17.81 -18.64 -9.15
CA LYS A 56 -16.58 -18.52 -9.95
C LYS A 56 -16.16 -17.06 -10.18
N LEU A 57 -17.10 -16.17 -10.48
CA LEU A 57 -16.81 -14.73 -10.65
C LEU A 57 -16.28 -14.11 -9.35
N LEU A 58 -16.90 -14.42 -8.21
CA LEU A 58 -16.47 -13.94 -6.89
C LEU A 58 -15.08 -14.46 -6.51
N LEU A 59 -14.76 -15.73 -6.83
CA LEU A 59 -13.42 -16.29 -6.62
C LEU A 59 -12.36 -15.57 -7.46
N ASN A 60 -12.64 -15.31 -8.74
CA ASN A 60 -11.73 -14.54 -9.59
C ASN A 60 -11.52 -13.12 -9.06
N GLU A 61 -12.58 -12.46 -8.57
CA GLU A 61 -12.45 -11.11 -7.99
C GLU A 61 -11.63 -11.13 -6.69
N LEU A 62 -11.76 -12.17 -5.87
CA LEU A 62 -10.94 -12.38 -4.67
C LEU A 62 -9.46 -12.58 -5.01
N GLU A 63 -9.15 -13.35 -6.05
CA GLU A 63 -7.78 -13.57 -6.51
C GLU A 63 -7.11 -12.26 -6.92
N VAL A 64 -7.79 -11.45 -7.76
CA VAL A 64 -7.29 -10.13 -8.17
C VAL A 64 -7.06 -9.21 -6.96
N LEU A 65 -7.96 -9.24 -5.97
CA LEU A 65 -7.80 -8.43 -4.76
C LEU A 65 -6.61 -8.87 -3.91
N ARG A 66 -6.35 -10.18 -3.80
CA ARG A 66 -5.19 -10.71 -3.08
C ARG A 66 -3.88 -10.34 -3.74
N GLU A 67 -3.82 -10.38 -5.07
CA GLU A 67 -2.65 -9.89 -5.82
C GLU A 67 -2.42 -8.39 -5.59
N GLN A 68 -3.49 -7.58 -5.63
CA GLN A 68 -3.39 -6.16 -5.34
C GLN A 68 -2.93 -5.89 -3.90
N GLU A 69 -3.40 -6.68 -2.93
CA GLU A 69 -2.95 -6.57 -1.55
C GLU A 69 -1.47 -6.94 -1.41
N ALA A 70 -1.03 -8.03 -2.03
CA ALA A 70 0.38 -8.45 -2.02
C ALA A 70 1.30 -7.37 -2.60
N ARG A 71 0.94 -6.78 -3.75
CA ARG A 71 1.68 -5.66 -4.35
C ARG A 71 1.70 -4.44 -3.43
N ALA A 72 0.57 -4.09 -2.83
CA ALA A 72 0.50 -2.95 -1.91
C ALA A 72 1.31 -3.19 -0.62
N ARG A 73 1.39 -4.42 -0.12
CA ARG A 73 2.26 -4.80 1.01
C ARG A 73 3.74 -4.70 0.64
N ALA A 74 4.15 -5.25 -0.50
CA ALA A 74 5.54 -5.16 -0.98
C ALA A 74 5.98 -3.69 -1.16
N LEU A 75 5.11 -2.84 -1.70
CA LEU A 75 5.37 -1.40 -1.82
C LEU A 75 5.49 -0.70 -0.46
N LEU A 76 4.74 -1.15 0.54
CA LEU A 76 4.83 -0.60 1.90
C LEU A 76 6.13 -1.03 2.57
N GLU A 77 6.50 -2.30 2.43
CA GLU A 77 7.76 -2.86 2.94
C GLU A 77 8.97 -2.18 2.30
N ALA A 78 8.96 -1.91 1.00
CA ALA A 78 10.01 -1.16 0.31
C ALA A 78 10.14 0.31 0.75
N ILE A 79 9.10 0.89 1.38
CA ILE A 79 9.16 2.23 1.97
C ILE A 79 9.65 2.15 3.43
N ASP A 80 9.41 1.02 4.10
CA ASP A 80 9.70 0.81 5.50
C ASP A 80 11.12 0.26 5.74
N SER A 81 11.66 -0.49 4.78
CA SER A 81 13.06 -0.88 4.75
C SER A 81 13.93 0.31 4.32
N PRO A 82 14.96 0.69 5.10
CA PRO A 82 15.98 1.60 4.61
C PRO A 82 16.65 1.00 3.35
N PRO A 83 17.14 1.82 2.41
CA PRO A 83 18.02 1.28 1.37
C PRO A 83 19.18 0.55 2.06
N PRO A 84 19.64 -0.61 1.55
CA PRO A 84 20.90 -1.17 2.01
C PRO A 84 21.96 -0.08 1.80
N ASP A 85 22.75 0.19 2.84
CA ASP A 85 23.80 1.20 2.83
C ASP A 85 24.63 1.07 1.54
N GLY A 86 24.71 2.17 0.79
CA GLY A 86 25.56 2.34 -0.39
C GLY A 86 26.39 3.59 -0.22
#